data_AF-U6DRJ1-F1
#
_entry.id   AF-U6DRJ1-F1
#
_cell.length_a   1.000
_cell.length_b   1.000
_cell.length_c   1.000
_cell.angle_alpha   90.00
_cell.angle_beta   90.00
_cell.angle_gamma   90.00
#
_symmetry.space_group_name_H-M   'P 1'
#
loop_
_entity.id
_entity.type
_entity.pdbx_description
1 polymer ?
#
loop_
_entity_poly.entity_id
_entity_poly.type
_entity_poly.pdbx_seq_one_letter_code
_entity_poly.pdbx_strand_id
1 'polypeptide(L)'
;YVIHQAGNGTFNRAKLLNVGVREALRDEEWDCLFLHDVDLLPENDHNLYVCDPRGPRHVAVAMNKFGYSLPYPQYFGGVSALTPDQYLKMNGFPNEYWGWGGEDDDIATRVRLAGMKISRPPTSVGHYKMVKHRGDKGNEENPHRFDLLVRTQNSWTQDGMNSLTYRLLARELGPLYTNITADIGTDPRGPRTPSGPRYPPGSSQAFRQEMLQRRPPAR
;
A
#
# COMPACT_ATOMS: atom_id res chain seq x y z
N TYR A 1 4.05 -15.31 -0.43
CA TYR A 1 3.18 -15.19 -1.62
C TYR A 1 3.67 -14.06 -2.50
N VAL A 2 3.74 -14.29 -3.81
CA VAL A 2 3.97 -13.24 -4.82
C VAL A 2 2.66 -13.06 -5.57
N ILE A 3 2.12 -11.85 -5.57
CA ILE A 3 0.85 -11.54 -6.22
C ILE A 3 1.13 -10.83 -7.54
N HIS A 4 0.93 -11.55 -8.63
CA HIS A 4 1.19 -11.10 -9.98
C HIS A 4 -0.10 -10.55 -10.60
N GLN A 5 -0.09 -9.27 -10.97
CA GLN A 5 -1.16 -8.66 -11.77
C GLN A 5 -1.13 -9.14 -13.22
N ALA A 6 -2.20 -9.78 -13.68
CA ALA A 6 -2.30 -10.20 -15.07
C ALA A 6 -2.46 -9.01 -16.03
N GLY A 7 -1.87 -9.12 -17.22
CA GLY A 7 -1.99 -8.13 -18.29
C GLY A 7 -1.09 -6.92 -18.12
N ASN A 8 -1.34 -5.89 -18.93
CA ASN A 8 -0.52 -4.66 -19.01
C ASN A 8 -1.30 -3.40 -18.60
N GLY A 9 -2.37 -3.56 -17.82
CA GLY A 9 -3.15 -2.44 -17.30
C GLY A 9 -2.40 -1.67 -16.22
N THR A 10 -2.96 -0.53 -15.80
CA THR A 10 -2.41 0.26 -14.69
C THR A 10 -2.23 -0.61 -13.45
N PHE A 11 -1.06 -0.54 -12.83
CA PHE A 11 -0.72 -1.26 -11.63
C PHE A 11 -1.58 -0.80 -10.45
N ASN A 12 -2.01 -1.72 -9.60
CA ASN A 12 -2.74 -1.38 -8.39
C ASN A 12 -2.22 -2.19 -7.21
N ARG A 13 -1.23 -1.60 -6.54
CA ARG A 13 -0.51 -2.20 -5.41
C ARG A 13 -1.45 -2.62 -4.28
N ALA A 14 -2.27 -1.70 -3.79
CA ALA A 14 -3.15 -1.94 -2.65
C ALA A 14 -4.17 -3.06 -2.92
N LYS A 15 -4.75 -3.08 -4.13
CA LYS A 15 -5.68 -4.14 -4.55
C LYS A 15 -5.01 -5.50 -4.65
N LEU A 16 -3.77 -5.58 -5.15
CA LEU A 16 -3.01 -6.84 -5.18
C LEU A 16 -2.67 -7.34 -3.77
N LEU A 17 -2.36 -6.44 -2.83
CA LEU A 17 -2.13 -6.82 -1.44
C LEU A 17 -3.40 -7.39 -0.80
N ASN A 18 -4.58 -6.80 -1.08
CA ASN A 18 -5.87 -7.40 -0.68
C ASN A 18 -6.06 -8.81 -1.26
N VAL A 19 -5.73 -9.02 -2.55
CA VAL A 19 -5.80 -10.35 -3.19
C VAL A 19 -4.90 -11.33 -2.47
N GLY A 20 -3.66 -10.92 -2.18
CA GLY A 20 -2.70 -11.76 -1.46
C GLY A 20 -3.16 -12.15 -0.08
N VAL A 21 -3.71 -11.21 0.70
CA VAL A 21 -4.28 -11.52 2.02
C VAL A 21 -5.43 -12.50 1.89
N ARG A 22 -6.36 -12.28 0.95
CA ARG A 22 -7.49 -13.18 0.75
C ARG A 22 -7.07 -14.61 0.40
N GLU A 23 -6.11 -14.74 -0.48
CA GLU A 23 -5.64 -16.06 -0.93
C GLU A 23 -4.76 -16.75 0.11
N ALA A 24 -3.95 -16.00 0.87
CA ALA A 24 -3.14 -16.56 1.95
C ALA A 24 -4.01 -17.09 3.10
N LEU A 25 -5.05 -16.34 3.51
CA LEU A 25 -5.97 -16.75 4.57
C LEU A 25 -6.89 -17.92 4.18
N ARG A 26 -6.90 -18.34 2.90
CA ARG A 26 -7.57 -19.57 2.46
C ARG A 26 -6.68 -20.80 2.61
N ASP A 27 -5.36 -20.60 2.59
CA ASP A 27 -4.41 -21.70 2.64
C ASP A 27 -4.13 -22.12 4.08
N GLU A 28 -3.95 -21.16 4.99
CA GLU A 28 -3.52 -21.39 6.37
C GLU A 28 -4.07 -20.33 7.33
N GLU A 29 -4.08 -20.68 8.62
CA GLU A 29 -4.38 -19.75 9.72
C GLU A 29 -3.14 -18.93 10.08
N TRP A 30 -2.90 -17.86 9.31
CA TRP A 30 -1.76 -16.97 9.55
C TRP A 30 -1.97 -16.03 10.74
N ASP A 31 -1.02 -15.97 11.68
CA ASP A 31 -1.08 -14.99 12.79
C ASP A 31 -0.63 -13.59 12.40
N CYS A 32 0.18 -13.48 11.33
CA CYS A 32 0.78 -12.22 10.93
C CYS A 32 0.95 -12.11 9.41
N LEU A 33 0.53 -10.96 8.88
CA LEU A 33 0.60 -10.63 7.47
C LEU A 33 1.65 -9.54 7.24
N PHE A 34 2.69 -9.83 6.48
CA PHE A 34 3.65 -8.84 5.99
C PHE A 34 3.31 -8.42 4.57
N LEU A 35 3.04 -7.12 4.38
CA LEU A 35 2.68 -6.52 3.10
C LEU A 35 3.83 -5.63 2.65
N HIS A 36 4.43 -6.00 1.53
CA HIS A 36 5.85 -5.74 1.29
C HIS A 36 6.13 -5.39 -0.18
N ASP A 37 6.86 -4.31 -0.42
CA ASP A 37 7.39 -4.00 -1.76
C ASP A 37 8.58 -4.92 -2.08
N VAL A 38 8.59 -5.51 -3.27
CA VAL A 38 9.60 -6.53 -3.65
C VAL A 38 11.03 -5.98 -3.71
N ASP A 39 11.18 -4.67 -3.84
CA ASP A 39 12.46 -3.99 -4.00
C ASP A 39 13.02 -3.46 -2.68
N LEU A 40 12.37 -3.69 -1.55
CA LEU A 40 12.85 -3.31 -0.23
C LEU A 40 13.52 -4.49 0.46
N LEU A 41 14.74 -4.29 0.97
CA LEU A 41 15.48 -5.31 1.72
C LEU A 41 15.85 -4.75 3.10
N PRO A 42 15.54 -5.43 4.21
CA PRO A 42 15.96 -4.98 5.54
C PRO A 42 17.48 -5.06 5.66
N GLU A 43 18.09 -4.02 6.23
CA GLU A 43 19.55 -3.96 6.43
C GLU A 43 19.99 -4.40 7.84
N ASN A 44 19.04 -4.77 8.70
CA ASN A 44 19.29 -5.19 10.08
C ASN A 44 18.33 -6.33 10.47
N ASP A 45 18.89 -7.46 10.89
CA ASP A 45 18.18 -8.68 11.30
C ASP A 45 17.42 -8.54 12.64
N HIS A 46 17.70 -7.48 13.41
CA HIS A 46 16.92 -7.13 14.60
C HIS A 46 15.58 -6.46 14.23
N ASN A 47 15.36 -6.11 12.96
CA ASN A 47 14.07 -5.66 12.48
C ASN A 47 13.13 -6.86 12.26
N LEU A 48 12.71 -7.46 13.37
CA LEU A 48 11.97 -8.72 13.35
C LEU A 48 10.68 -8.64 12.52
N TYR A 49 10.46 -9.67 11.70
CA TYR A 49 9.27 -9.83 10.89
C TYR A 49 8.12 -10.42 11.72
N VAL A 50 7.65 -9.65 12.69
CA VAL A 50 6.54 -10.02 13.58
C VAL A 50 5.53 -8.88 13.70
N CYS A 51 4.27 -9.23 13.91
CA CYS A 51 3.20 -8.27 14.15
C CYS A 51 3.24 -7.72 15.58
N ASP A 52 2.77 -6.50 15.80
CA ASP A 52 2.54 -5.94 17.13
C ASP A 52 1.05 -6.05 17.45
N PRO A 53 0.64 -6.77 18.51
CA PRO A 53 -0.78 -6.92 18.84
C PRO A 53 -1.47 -5.59 19.17
N ARG A 54 -0.72 -4.55 19.56
CA ARG A 54 -1.26 -3.22 19.90
C ARG A 54 -1.68 -2.40 18.68
N GLY A 55 -1.18 -2.75 17.49
CA GLY A 55 -1.58 -2.10 16.25
C GLY A 55 -0.62 -2.34 15.08
N PRO A 56 -1.04 -1.98 13.86
CA PRO A 56 -0.26 -2.16 12.63
C PRO A 56 1.16 -1.64 12.75
N ARG A 57 2.14 -2.43 12.30
CA ARG A 57 3.56 -2.10 12.39
C ARG A 57 4.08 -1.61 11.05
N HIS A 58 4.75 -0.46 11.04
CA HIS A 58 5.52 0.03 9.90
C HIS A 58 6.99 -0.23 10.14
N VAL A 59 7.59 -1.14 9.36
CA VAL A 59 8.98 -1.59 9.60
C VAL A 59 10.00 -0.87 8.72
N ALA A 60 9.59 -0.33 7.57
CA ALA A 60 10.43 0.42 6.64
C ALA A 60 10.58 1.90 7.03
N VAL A 61 11.03 2.17 8.26
CA VAL A 61 11.05 3.53 8.83
C VAL A 61 12.18 4.42 8.30
N ALA A 62 13.28 3.80 7.82
CA ALA A 62 14.47 4.49 7.35
C ALA A 62 14.95 3.86 6.03
N MET A 63 14.45 4.39 4.91
CA MET A 63 14.87 3.92 3.58
C MET A 63 16.00 4.75 3.00
N ASN A 64 16.96 4.11 2.32
CA ASN A 64 18.05 4.80 1.62
C ASN A 64 17.58 5.89 0.65
N LYS A 65 16.47 5.66 -0.06
CA LYS A 65 15.88 6.62 -1.02
C LYS A 65 15.43 7.94 -0.38
N PHE A 66 15.19 7.92 0.93
CA PHE A 66 14.79 9.07 1.74
C PHE A 66 15.89 9.53 2.69
N GLY A 67 17.15 9.14 2.44
CA GLY A 67 18.27 9.50 3.30
C GLY A 67 18.17 8.89 4.70
N TYR A 68 17.65 7.65 4.80
CA TYR A 68 17.51 6.92 6.06
C TYR A 68 16.69 7.65 7.13
N SER A 69 15.71 8.43 6.69
CA SER A 69 14.78 9.16 7.56
C SER A 69 13.34 8.90 7.14
N LEU A 70 12.43 8.94 8.11
CA LEU A 70 11.00 8.85 7.85
C LEU A 70 10.56 10.13 7.10
N PRO A 71 9.91 10.03 5.93
CA PRO A 71 9.53 11.22 5.15
C PRO A 71 8.60 12.18 5.88
N TYR A 72 7.64 11.64 6.62
CA TYR A 72 6.69 12.36 7.47
C TYR A 72 6.01 11.39 8.47
N PRO A 73 5.45 11.87 9.59
CA PRO A 73 4.98 11.01 10.69
C PRO A 73 3.90 9.98 10.32
N GLN A 74 3.05 10.31 9.33
CA GLN A 74 1.95 9.47 8.87
C GLN A 74 2.36 8.42 7.83
N TYR A 75 3.59 8.49 7.29
CA TYR A 75 4.06 7.61 6.22
C TYR A 75 3.97 6.13 6.60
N PHE A 76 3.32 5.33 5.75
CA PHE A 76 3.06 3.90 5.99
C PHE A 76 3.37 3.02 4.76
N GLY A 77 4.11 3.56 3.78
CA GLY A 77 4.49 2.85 2.56
C GLY A 77 5.65 1.87 2.76
N GLY A 78 6.00 1.14 1.70
CA GLY A 78 7.12 0.20 1.72
C GLY A 78 6.77 -1.16 2.32
N VAL A 79 6.92 -1.29 3.64
CA VAL A 79 6.72 -2.56 4.35
C VAL A 79 5.96 -2.36 5.65
N SER A 80 4.85 -3.07 5.77
CA SER A 80 3.98 -3.05 6.94
C SER A 80 3.59 -4.46 7.37
N ALA A 81 3.25 -4.60 8.65
CA ALA A 81 2.79 -5.86 9.24
C ALA A 81 1.50 -5.65 10.04
N LEU A 82 0.53 -6.54 9.83
CA LEU A 82 -0.77 -6.51 10.48
C LEU A 82 -1.19 -7.93 10.84
N THR A 83 -1.83 -8.12 12.00
CA THR A 83 -2.57 -9.38 12.23
C THR A 83 -3.77 -9.43 11.28
N PRO A 84 -4.32 -10.61 10.93
CA PRO A 84 -5.54 -10.69 10.14
C PRO A 84 -6.68 -9.87 10.73
N ASP A 85 -6.85 -9.92 12.06
CA ASP A 85 -7.87 -9.14 12.77
C ASP A 85 -7.68 -7.63 12.58
N GLN A 86 -6.45 -7.13 12.72
CA GLN A 86 -6.15 -5.72 12.49
C GLN A 86 -6.44 -5.33 11.04
N TYR A 87 -6.08 -6.18 10.08
CA TYR A 87 -6.32 -5.96 8.66
C TYR A 87 -7.81 -5.90 8.33
N LEU A 88 -8.59 -6.84 8.85
CA LEU A 88 -10.04 -6.90 8.63
C LEU A 88 -10.79 -5.78 9.36
N LYS A 89 -10.35 -5.40 10.56
CA LYS A 89 -10.93 -4.29 11.34
C LYS A 89 -10.93 -2.96 10.57
N MET A 90 -9.94 -2.76 9.70
CA MET A 90 -9.83 -1.57 8.86
C MET A 90 -10.37 -1.77 7.43
N ASN A 91 -11.13 -2.84 7.20
CA ASN A 91 -11.64 -3.24 5.88
C ASN A 91 -10.50 -3.43 4.84
N GLY A 92 -9.32 -3.88 5.27
CA GLY A 92 -8.13 -3.98 4.43
C GLY A 92 -7.74 -2.69 3.72
N PHE A 93 -7.10 -2.82 2.56
CA PHE A 93 -6.53 -1.70 1.81
C PHE A 93 -7.51 -1.18 0.74
N PRO A 94 -7.36 0.08 0.26
CA PRO A 94 -8.24 0.61 -0.79
C PRO A 94 -8.01 -0.11 -2.13
N ASN A 95 -9.07 -0.33 -2.92
CA ASN A 95 -8.95 -0.92 -4.25
C ASN A 95 -8.92 0.13 -5.37
N GLU A 96 -9.16 1.40 -5.06
CA GLU A 96 -9.30 2.45 -6.07
C GLU A 96 -8.00 3.17 -6.44
N TYR A 97 -6.86 2.85 -5.84
CA TYR A 97 -5.58 3.48 -6.19
C TYR A 97 -4.92 2.78 -7.37
N TRP A 98 -5.27 3.22 -8.57
CA TRP A 98 -4.66 2.80 -9.83
C TRP A 98 -3.49 3.73 -10.18
N GLY A 99 -2.29 3.18 -10.25
CA GLY A 99 -1.04 3.92 -10.45
C GLY A 99 -0.38 4.29 -9.13
N TRP A 100 0.63 5.16 -9.20
CA TRP A 100 1.47 5.50 -8.06
C TRP A 100 0.86 6.60 -7.18
N GLY A 101 0.86 6.35 -5.87
CA GLY A 101 0.81 7.36 -4.82
C GLY A 101 -0.53 7.48 -4.08
N GLY A 102 -0.44 7.74 -2.77
CA GLY A 102 -1.54 8.11 -1.88
C GLY A 102 -2.25 6.92 -1.22
N GLU A 103 -2.02 5.69 -1.69
CA GLU A 103 -2.69 4.52 -1.12
C GLU A 103 -2.15 4.19 0.28
N ASP A 104 -0.87 4.44 0.53
CA ASP A 104 -0.23 4.27 1.83
C ASP A 104 -0.71 5.30 2.87
N ASP A 105 -0.95 6.54 2.43
CA ASP A 105 -1.55 7.59 3.27
C ASP A 105 -3.02 7.29 3.61
N ASP A 106 -3.77 6.72 2.66
CA ASP A 106 -5.13 6.22 2.86
C ASP A 106 -5.13 5.11 3.92
N ILE A 107 -4.24 4.13 3.76
CA ILE A 107 -4.07 3.03 4.72
C ILE A 107 -3.74 3.57 6.12
N ALA A 108 -2.79 4.51 6.24
CA ALA A 108 -2.48 5.14 7.52
C ALA A 108 -3.71 5.84 8.15
N THR A 109 -4.52 6.47 7.32
CA THR A 109 -5.80 7.07 7.74
C THR A 109 -6.78 6.01 8.22
N ARG A 110 -6.91 4.87 7.53
CA ARG A 110 -7.76 3.74 7.95
C ARG A 110 -7.34 3.16 9.29
N VAL A 111 -6.03 3.00 9.53
CA VAL A 111 -5.50 2.53 10.83
C VAL A 111 -6.02 3.43 11.96
N ARG A 112 -5.96 4.75 11.77
CA ARG A 112 -6.48 5.72 12.75
C ARG A 112 -8.00 5.65 12.89
N LEU A 113 -8.74 5.57 11.78
CA LEU A 113 -10.22 5.49 11.79
C LEU A 113 -10.73 4.21 12.45
N ALA A 114 -10.00 3.11 12.32
CA ALA A 114 -10.25 1.85 13.02
C ALA A 114 -9.83 1.87 14.52
N GLY A 115 -9.41 3.03 15.03
CA GLY A 115 -9.02 3.22 16.43
C GLY A 115 -7.68 2.57 16.80
N MET A 116 -6.82 2.29 15.81
CA MET A 116 -5.50 1.70 16.02
C MET A 116 -4.39 2.75 15.87
N LYS A 117 -3.18 2.40 16.31
CA LYS A 117 -1.99 3.25 16.19
C LYS A 117 -0.89 2.50 15.45
N ILE A 118 -0.16 3.23 14.61
CA ILE A 118 1.01 2.69 13.92
C ILE A 118 2.15 2.51 14.92
N SER A 119 2.66 1.29 15.04
CA SER A 119 3.89 0.98 15.77
C SER A 119 5.09 1.01 14.82
N ARG A 120 6.27 1.38 15.33
CA ARG A 120 7.51 1.47 14.56
C ARG A 120 8.70 0.98 15.38
N PRO A 121 9.66 0.24 14.78
CA PRO A 121 10.94 -0.01 15.42
C PRO A 121 11.74 1.31 15.56
N PRO A 122 12.77 1.34 16.41
CA PRO A 122 13.72 2.44 16.43
C PRO A 122 14.33 2.66 15.04
N THR A 123 14.62 3.93 14.70
CA THR A 123 15.25 4.27 13.41
C THR A 123 16.54 3.51 13.19
N SER A 124 17.36 3.28 14.22
CA SER A 124 18.61 2.51 14.13
C SER A 124 18.44 1.03 13.72
N VAL A 125 17.21 0.50 13.80
CA VAL A 125 16.88 -0.89 13.46
C VAL A 125 16.10 -0.97 12.15
N GLY A 126 15.14 -0.06 11.92
CA GLY A 126 14.23 -0.14 10.77
C GLY A 126 14.82 0.36 9.44
N HIS A 127 16.09 0.07 9.17
CA HIS A 127 16.77 0.42 7.92
C HIS A 127 16.38 -0.52 6.78
N TYR A 128 16.08 0.07 5.63
CA TYR A 128 15.81 -0.66 4.39
C TYR A 128 16.59 -0.08 3.21
N LYS A 129 17.06 -1.00 2.36
CA LYS A 129 17.61 -0.69 1.05
C LYS A 129 16.53 -0.88 -0.01
N MET A 130 16.21 0.18 -0.75
CA MET A 130 15.50 0.07 -2.02
C MET A 130 16.48 -0.31 -3.13
N VAL A 131 16.22 -1.44 -3.77
CA VAL A 131 16.87 -1.87 -5.01
C VAL A 131 16.48 -0.88 -6.10
N LYS A 132 17.48 -0.31 -6.79
CA LYS A 132 17.24 0.73 -7.79
C LYS A 132 16.54 0.14 -9.02
N HIS A 133 15.44 0.75 -9.42
CA HIS A 133 14.76 0.50 -10.69
C HIS A 133 14.44 1.82 -11.40
N ARG A 134 14.12 1.77 -12.69
CA ARG A 134 13.59 2.92 -13.44
C ARG A 134 12.09 3.03 -13.17
N GLY A 135 11.45 4.15 -13.52
CA GLY A 135 10.00 4.27 -13.42
C GLY A 135 9.30 3.11 -14.15
N ASP A 136 8.37 2.46 -13.47
CA ASP A 136 7.70 1.26 -14.00
C ASP A 136 6.53 1.66 -14.89
N LYS A 137 6.53 1.16 -16.13
CA LYS A 137 5.42 1.37 -17.06
C LYS A 137 4.15 0.76 -16.47
N GLY A 138 3.05 1.53 -16.48
CA GLY A 138 1.79 1.14 -15.86
C GLY A 138 1.68 1.55 -14.39
N ASN A 139 2.74 2.05 -13.76
CA ASN A 139 2.70 2.62 -12.41
C ASN A 139 2.94 4.14 -12.44
N GLU A 140 2.42 4.81 -13.48
CA GLU A 140 2.48 6.26 -13.57
C GLU A 140 1.76 6.93 -12.40
N GLU A 141 2.15 8.16 -12.07
CA GLU A 141 1.54 8.92 -10.99
C GLU A 141 0.02 9.05 -11.19
N ASN A 142 -0.74 8.63 -10.17
CA ASN A 142 -2.20 8.71 -10.20
C ASN A 142 -2.64 10.18 -10.05
N PRO A 143 -3.29 10.80 -11.05
CA PRO A 143 -3.72 12.18 -10.98
C PRO A 143 -4.85 12.41 -9.96
N HIS A 144 -5.57 11.35 -9.57
CA HIS A 144 -6.71 11.41 -8.65
C HIS A 144 -6.35 11.04 -7.21
N ARG A 145 -5.08 10.79 -6.90
CA ARG A 145 -4.63 10.32 -5.57
C ARG A 145 -5.09 11.22 -4.42
N PHE A 146 -5.10 12.54 -4.62
CA PHE A 146 -5.53 13.48 -3.59
C PHE A 146 -7.05 13.51 -3.43
N ASP A 147 -7.80 13.40 -4.53
CA ASP A 147 -9.26 13.30 -4.49
C ASP A 147 -9.71 12.05 -3.74
N LEU A 148 -8.99 10.93 -3.95
CA LEU A 148 -9.20 9.68 -3.22
C LEU A 148 -8.89 9.86 -1.73
N LEU A 149 -7.74 10.43 -1.40
CA LEU A 149 -7.28 10.61 -0.01
C LEU A 149 -8.23 11.50 0.81
N VAL A 150 -8.80 12.55 0.21
CA VAL A 150 -9.79 13.41 0.87
C VAL A 150 -11.07 12.62 1.19
N ARG A 151 -11.44 11.64 0.36
CA ARG A 151 -12.67 10.86 0.52
C ARG A 151 -12.54 9.71 1.52
N THR A 152 -11.33 9.30 1.88
CA THR A 152 -11.06 8.14 2.75
C THR A 152 -11.93 8.12 4.00
N GLN A 153 -12.14 9.27 4.66
CA GLN A 153 -12.97 9.34 5.88
C GLN A 153 -14.41 8.82 5.68
N ASN A 154 -14.96 9.01 4.48
CA ASN A 154 -16.34 8.65 4.14
C ASN A 154 -16.43 7.33 3.36
N SER A 155 -15.38 6.92 2.63
CA SER A 155 -15.41 5.77 1.72
C SER A 155 -14.73 4.51 2.24
N TRP A 156 -13.92 4.57 3.31
CA TRP A 156 -13.08 3.42 3.72
C TRP A 156 -13.87 2.16 4.10
N THR A 157 -15.12 2.31 4.56
CA THR A 157 -16.01 1.18 4.86
C THR A 157 -16.70 0.60 3.63
N GLN A 158 -16.64 1.27 2.48
CA GLN A 158 -17.26 0.87 1.21
C GLN A 158 -16.25 0.36 0.19
N ASP A 159 -15.01 0.87 0.22
CA ASP A 159 -13.90 0.39 -0.60
C ASP A 159 -12.86 -0.34 0.24
N GLY A 160 -12.71 -1.65 0.04
CA GLY A 160 -11.67 -2.44 0.69
C GLY A 160 -11.81 -3.94 0.49
N MET A 161 -11.54 -4.73 1.52
CA MET A 161 -11.70 -6.18 1.46
C MET A 161 -13.13 -6.59 1.12
N ASN A 162 -14.13 -5.89 1.64
CA ASN A 162 -15.54 -6.16 1.36
C ASN A 162 -15.95 -5.93 -0.11
N SER A 163 -15.24 -5.07 -0.85
CA SER A 163 -15.54 -4.74 -2.25
C SER A 163 -14.52 -5.26 -3.24
N LEU A 164 -13.48 -5.97 -2.78
CA LEU A 164 -12.43 -6.50 -3.64
C LEU A 164 -13.00 -7.53 -4.63
N THR A 165 -12.88 -7.19 -5.91
CA THR A 165 -13.19 -8.02 -7.07
C THR A 165 -11.92 -8.35 -7.84
N TYR A 166 -11.76 -9.63 -8.22
CA TYR A 166 -10.69 -10.15 -9.05
C TYR A 166 -11.08 -11.53 -9.58
N ARG A 167 -10.35 -12.01 -10.59
CA ARG A 167 -10.39 -13.39 -11.07
C ARG A 167 -9.02 -14.02 -10.87
N LEU A 168 -8.98 -15.13 -10.13
CA LEU A 168 -7.78 -15.95 -10.00
C LEU A 168 -7.54 -16.67 -11.35
N LEU A 169 -6.37 -16.47 -11.95
CA LEU A 169 -6.00 -17.09 -13.21
C LEU A 169 -5.09 -18.30 -13.02
N ALA A 170 -4.11 -18.19 -12.13
CA ALA A 170 -3.16 -19.25 -11.85
C ALA A 170 -2.66 -19.18 -10.41
N ARG A 171 -2.29 -20.36 -9.89
CA ARG A 171 -1.64 -20.54 -8.60
C ARG A 171 -0.55 -21.59 -8.80
N GLU A 172 0.69 -21.20 -8.55
CA GLU A 172 1.87 -22.04 -8.80
C GLU A 172 2.71 -22.09 -7.52
N LEU A 173 2.93 -23.30 -7.01
CA LEU A 173 3.80 -23.53 -5.87
C LEU A 173 5.24 -23.70 -6.38
N GLY A 174 6.07 -22.69 -6.14
CA GLY A 174 7.51 -22.75 -6.40
C GLY A 174 8.29 -23.22 -5.16
N PRO A 175 9.59 -23.54 -5.32
CA PRO A 175 10.42 -24.00 -4.21
C PRO A 175 10.60 -22.99 -3.07
N LEU A 176 10.51 -21.68 -3.36
CA LEU A 176 10.77 -20.60 -2.40
C LEU A 176 9.58 -19.66 -2.19
N TYR A 177 8.54 -19.75 -3.03
CA TYR A 177 7.38 -18.89 -2.96
C TYR A 177 6.19 -19.51 -3.71
N THR A 178 4.99 -19.15 -3.28
CA THR A 178 3.74 -19.36 -4.03
C THR A 178 3.46 -18.14 -4.90
N ASN A 179 3.34 -18.35 -6.21
CA ASN A 179 2.94 -17.34 -7.17
C ASN A 179 1.42 -17.38 -7.38
N ILE A 180 0.76 -16.23 -7.31
CA ILE A 180 -0.67 -16.07 -7.54
C ILE A 180 -0.85 -15.04 -8.64
N THR A 181 -1.36 -15.48 -9.78
CA THR A 181 -1.65 -14.59 -10.91
C THR A 181 -3.14 -14.24 -10.88
N ALA A 182 -3.44 -12.94 -10.73
CA ALA A 182 -4.79 -12.43 -10.61
C ALA A 182 -5.08 -11.34 -11.64
N ASP A 183 -6.25 -11.43 -12.26
CA ASP A 183 -6.85 -10.37 -13.06
C ASP A 183 -7.71 -9.49 -12.14
N ILE A 184 -7.26 -8.26 -11.92
CA ILE A 184 -7.90 -7.31 -10.99
C ILE A 184 -8.80 -6.29 -11.71
N GLY A 185 -9.05 -6.46 -13.01
CA GLY A 185 -9.74 -5.50 -13.85
C GLY A 185 -8.87 -4.32 -14.28
N THR A 186 -9.51 -3.24 -14.71
CA THR A 186 -8.87 -2.04 -15.25
C THR A 186 -9.25 -0.79 -14.47
N ASP A 187 -8.40 0.25 -14.50
CA ASP A 187 -8.75 1.56 -13.94
C ASP A 187 -10.03 2.11 -14.59
N PRO A 188 -11.13 2.30 -13.84
CA PRO A 188 -12.38 2.81 -14.39
C PRO A 188 -12.27 4.27 -14.87
N ARG A 189 -11.23 5.01 -14.43
CA ARG A 189 -10.94 6.39 -14.84
C ARG A 189 -9.81 6.50 -15.85
N GLY A 190 -9.19 5.37 -16.22
CA GLY A 190 -8.15 5.34 -17.23
C GLY A 190 -8.66 5.82 -18.58
N PRO A 191 -7.77 6.24 -19.50
CA PRO A 191 -8.19 6.59 -20.85
C PRO A 191 -8.89 5.39 -21.47
N ARG A 192 -10.21 5.48 -21.61
CA ARG A 192 -10.93 4.74 -22.64
C ARG A 192 -10.26 5.13 -23.96
N THR A 193 -10.00 4.16 -24.82
CA THR A 193 -9.37 4.35 -26.15
C THR A 193 -9.78 5.69 -26.79
N PRO A 194 -8.83 6.46 -27.35
CA PRO A 194 -8.79 7.91 -27.14
C PRO A 194 -9.61 8.74 -28.14
N SER A 195 -10.21 9.84 -27.66
CA SER A 195 -10.46 11.04 -28.47
C SER A 195 -10.46 12.30 -27.60
N GLY A 196 -9.37 13.08 -27.62
CA GLY A 196 -9.37 14.47 -27.15
C GLY A 196 -8.09 14.95 -26.43
N PRO A 197 -7.75 16.26 -26.49
CA PRO A 197 -6.42 16.76 -26.13
C PRO A 197 -6.21 16.93 -24.62
N ARG A 198 -4.95 16.78 -24.20
CA ARG A 198 -4.44 16.81 -22.82
C ARG A 198 -4.27 18.25 -22.29
N TYR A 199 -4.56 18.45 -21.00
CA TYR A 199 -4.23 19.65 -20.24
C TYR A 199 -2.93 19.48 -19.42
N PRO A 200 -2.23 20.57 -19.07
CA PRO A 200 -0.91 20.52 -18.43
C PRO A 200 -0.98 20.39 -16.90
N PRO A 201 0.04 19.77 -16.24
CA PRO A 201 0.05 19.54 -14.80
C PRO A 201 0.68 20.70 -14.02
N GLY A 202 0.06 21.07 -12.89
CA GLY A 202 0.64 22.03 -11.95
C GLY A 202 -0.12 22.12 -10.63
N SER A 203 0.24 21.31 -9.64
CA SER A 203 -0.07 21.56 -8.21
C SER A 203 0.71 20.69 -7.20
N SER A 204 1.80 20.02 -7.58
CA SER A 204 2.51 19.09 -6.70
C SER A 204 3.29 19.75 -5.55
N GLN A 205 3.67 21.03 -5.67
CA GLN A 205 4.41 21.76 -4.61
C GLN A 205 3.51 22.35 -3.52
N ALA A 206 2.34 22.87 -3.87
CA ALA A 206 1.43 23.52 -2.93
C ALA A 206 0.85 22.51 -1.92
N PHE A 207 0.45 21.33 -2.41
CA PHE A 207 -0.09 20.28 -1.54
C PHE A 207 0.96 19.69 -0.59
N ARG A 208 2.22 19.53 -1.04
CA ARG A 208 3.31 19.05 -0.18
C ARG A 208 3.60 20.02 0.97
N GLN A 209 3.49 21.33 0.73
CA GLN A 209 3.58 22.34 1.79
C GLN A 209 2.37 22.31 2.73
N GLU A 210 1.15 22.08 2.21
CA GLU A 210 -0.05 22.00 3.03
C GLU A 210 -0.02 20.80 3.99
N MET A 211 0.42 19.63 3.54
CA MET A 211 0.53 18.43 4.38
C MET A 211 1.63 18.56 5.46
N LEU A 212 2.69 19.31 5.20
CA LEU A 212 3.70 19.65 6.22
C LEU A 212 3.17 20.64 7.27
N GLN A 213 2.13 21.42 6.95
CA GLN A 213 1.59 22.47 7.82
C GLN A 213 0.40 22.01 8.67
N ARG A 214 -0.23 20.87 8.36
CA ARG A 214 -1.36 20.33 9.15
C ARG A 214 -0.85 19.75 10.47
N ARG A 215 -0.96 20.54 11.55
CA ARG A 215 -0.82 20.04 12.93
C ARG A 215 -1.96 19.05 13.25
N PRO A 216 -1.71 18.02 14.06
CA PRO A 216 -2.76 17.10 14.48
C PRO A 216 -3.88 17.86 15.20
N PRO A 217 -5.15 17.44 15.06
CA PRO A 217 -6.25 18.06 15.80
C PRO A 217 -5.98 17.97 17.30
N ALA A 218 -6.20 19.10 17.99
CA ALA A 218 -6.13 19.17 19.44
C ALA A 218 -7.20 18.24 20.06
N ARG A 219 -6.83 17.64 21.20
CA ARG A 219 -7.50 16.55 21.92
C ARG A 219 -9.00 16.69 22.07
#